data_AF-A0A845ZZH4-F1
#
_entry.id   AF-A0A845ZZH4-F1
#
_cell.length_a   1.000
_cell.length_b   1.000
_cell.length_c   1.000
_cell.angle_alpha   90.00
_cell.angle_beta   90.00
_cell.angle_gamma   90.00
#
_symmetry.space_group_name_H-M   'P 1'
#
loop_
_entity.id
_entity.type
_entity.pdbx_description
1 polymer ?
#
loop_
_entity_poly.entity_id
_entity_poly.type
_entity_poly.pdbx_seq_one_letter_code
_entity_poly.pdbx_strand_id
1 'polypeptide(L)'
;MAMICRKYGLLYLMAPRTGCTAVEDVLEKKLEGELVPPQDILDANGKFLMHRRHHSLREMFRRNLLTEKEAASYLKFSCIRNPFDSLASDYVKRASKYQHFIADSTSWVHRLPGYIEDMEFCKTHSFNDWIEK
;
A
#
# COMPACT_ATOMS: atom_id res chain seq x y z
N MET A 1 -4.82 -3.91 2.52
CA MET A 1 -4.84 -2.60 3.15
C MET A 1 -6.29 -2.36 3.43
N ALA A 2 -6.65 -2.19 4.69
CA ALA A 2 -8.02 -1.93 5.06
C ALA A 2 -8.11 -0.63 5.84
N MET A 3 -9.15 0.14 5.51
CA MET A 3 -9.58 1.27 6.29
C MET A 3 -11.05 1.07 6.64
N ILE A 4 -11.39 1.25 7.91
CA ILE A 4 -12.74 1.01 8.42
C ILE A 4 -13.35 2.33 8.83
N CYS A 5 -14.52 2.66 8.29
CA CYS A 5 -15.34 3.78 8.77
C CYS A 5 -16.53 3.19 9.53
N ARG A 6 -16.37 2.99 10.84
CA ARG A 6 -17.33 2.22 11.66
C ARG A 6 -18.72 2.86 11.66
N LYS A 7 -18.77 4.19 11.79
CA LYS A 7 -20.00 5.00 11.78
C LYS A 7 -20.88 4.77 10.56
N TYR A 8 -20.27 4.55 9.39
CA TYR A 8 -20.96 4.40 8.11
C TYR A 8 -21.01 2.95 7.63
N GLY A 9 -20.47 2.01 8.41
CA GLY A 9 -20.42 0.60 8.04
C GLY A 9 -19.57 0.31 6.80
N LEU A 10 -18.46 1.04 6.61
CA LEU A 10 -17.62 0.92 5.41
C LEU A 10 -16.30 0.20 5.68
N LEU A 11 -15.91 -0.68 4.76
CA LEU A 11 -14.60 -1.32 4.69
C LEU A 11 -13.94 -1.02 3.34
N TYR A 12 -13.01 -0.08 3.33
CA TYR A 12 -12.25 0.27 2.14
C TYR A 12 -11.03 -0.65 1.98
N LEU A 13 -11.03 -1.45 0.91
CA LEU A 13 -9.91 -2.29 0.53
C LEU A 13 -9.00 -1.48 -0.39
N MET A 14 -7.84 -1.05 0.11
CA MET A 14 -6.97 -0.13 -0.61
C MET A 14 -6.07 -0.90 -1.58
N ALA A 15 -6.43 -0.90 -2.86
CA ALA A 15 -5.59 -1.47 -3.91
C ALA A 15 -4.41 -0.53 -4.22
N PRO A 16 -3.16 -1.02 -4.33
CA PRO A 16 -2.02 -0.16 -4.67
C PRO A 16 -2.21 0.53 -6.02
N ARG A 17 -1.78 1.81 -6.11
CA ARG A 17 -1.71 2.59 -7.37
C ARG A 17 -3.06 2.88 -8.04
N THR A 18 -4.18 2.74 -7.32
CA THR A 18 -5.53 3.04 -7.84
C THR A 18 -6.12 4.36 -7.32
N GLY A 19 -5.27 5.30 -6.88
CA GLY A 19 -5.71 6.53 -6.23
C GLY A 19 -6.05 6.37 -4.75
N CYS A 20 -5.65 5.25 -4.14
CA CYS A 20 -6.03 4.89 -2.79
C CYS A 20 -5.64 5.90 -1.70
N THR A 21 -4.53 6.63 -1.87
CA THR A 21 -4.11 7.70 -0.95
C THR A 21 -5.11 8.86 -0.93
N ALA A 22 -5.73 9.20 -2.06
CA ALA A 22 -6.72 10.27 -2.10
C ALA A 22 -8.03 9.87 -1.39
N VAL A 23 -8.42 8.60 -1.53
CA VAL A 23 -9.59 8.05 -0.82
C VAL A 23 -9.31 7.95 0.68
N GLU A 24 -8.14 7.43 1.07
CA GLU A 24 -7.67 7.40 2.45
C GLU A 24 -7.79 8.77 3.12
N ASP A 25 -7.24 9.81 2.49
CA ASP A 25 -7.30 11.19 2.99
C ASP A 25 -8.73 11.67 3.26
N VAL A 26 -9.68 11.34 2.37
CA VAL A 26 -11.10 11.72 2.53
C VAL A 26 -11.75 10.92 3.66
N LEU A 27 -11.54 9.61 3.70
CA LEU A 27 -12.11 8.74 4.71
C LEU A 27 -11.61 9.15 6.11
N GLU A 28 -10.31 9.43 6.26
CA GLU A 28 -9.68 9.81 7.53
C GLU A 28 -10.20 11.16 8.00
N LYS A 29 -10.09 12.18 7.15
CA LYS A 29 -10.35 13.58 7.54
C LYS A 29 -11.83 13.92 7.64
N LYS A 30 -12.71 13.20 6.93
CA LYS A 30 -14.13 13.56 6.82
C LYS A 30 -15.10 12.49 7.31
N LEU A 31 -14.68 11.23 7.38
CA LEU A 31 -15.58 10.11 7.62
C LEU A 31 -15.15 9.21 8.78
N GLU A 32 -14.26 9.70 9.66
CA GLU A 32 -13.79 8.99 10.86
C GLU A 32 -13.23 7.59 10.50
N GLY A 33 -12.60 7.49 9.33
CA GLY A 33 -12.02 6.24 8.87
C GLY A 33 -10.67 5.98 9.52
N GLU A 34 -10.45 4.74 9.95
CA GLU A 34 -9.26 4.31 10.66
C GLU A 34 -8.49 3.28 9.83
N LEU A 35 -7.18 3.43 9.73
CA LEU A 35 -6.31 2.39 9.18
C LEU A 35 -6.25 1.20 10.12
N VAL A 36 -6.41 0.00 9.58
CA VAL A 36 -6.29 -1.24 10.34
C VAL A 36 -5.21 -2.12 9.70
N PRO A 37 -4.02 -2.23 10.33
CA PRO A 37 -3.61 -1.66 11.61
C PRO A 37 -3.18 -0.18 11.47
N PRO A 38 -3.22 0.58 12.57
CA PRO A 38 -2.84 2.01 12.56
C PRO A 38 -1.35 2.25 12.28
N GLN A 39 -0.51 1.29 12.65
CA GLN A 39 0.94 1.30 12.42
C GLN A 39 1.45 -0.07 12.00
N ASP A 40 2.71 -0.10 11.54
CA ASP A 40 3.37 -1.34 11.20
C ASP A 40 3.47 -2.24 12.45
N ILE A 41 3.26 -3.54 12.26
CA ILE A 41 3.38 -4.55 13.30
C ILE A 41 4.74 -5.23 13.12
N LEU A 42 5.59 -5.15 14.12
CA LEU A 42 6.92 -5.74 14.16
C LEU A 42 6.96 -6.91 15.17
N ASP A 43 7.87 -7.85 15.00
CA ASP A 43 8.19 -8.87 16.00
C ASP A 43 9.16 -8.32 17.07
N ALA A 44 9.49 -9.15 18.06
CA ALA A 44 10.41 -8.80 19.15
C ALA A 44 11.84 -8.43 18.65
N ASN A 45 12.21 -8.84 17.45
CA ASN A 45 13.51 -8.56 16.84
C ASN A 45 13.44 -7.35 15.88
N GLY A 46 12.31 -6.64 15.80
CA GLY A 46 12.11 -5.50 14.93
C GLY A 46 11.83 -5.87 13.46
N LYS A 47 11.58 -7.14 13.14
CA LYS A 47 11.21 -7.57 11.78
C LYS A 47 9.73 -7.36 11.53
N PHE A 48 9.37 -6.97 10.30
CA PHE A 48 7.98 -6.81 9.90
C PHE A 48 7.19 -8.12 10.02
N LEU A 49 6.18 -8.10 10.89
CA LEU A 49 5.12 -9.10 10.94
C LEU A 49 3.98 -8.73 10.00
N MET A 50 3.63 -7.45 9.95
CA MET A 50 2.66 -6.92 9.00
C MET A 50 2.88 -5.44 8.78
N HIS A 51 2.89 -5.01 7.53
CA HIS A 51 2.90 -3.59 7.21
C HIS A 51 1.50 -2.97 7.43
N ARG A 52 1.46 -1.72 7.92
CA ARG A 52 0.23 -0.91 8.00
C ARG A 52 -0.41 -0.73 6.63
N ARG A 53 0.43 -0.66 5.60
CA ARG A 53 0.05 -0.68 4.18
C ARG A 53 0.40 -2.04 3.57
N HIS A 54 -0.13 -2.39 2.41
CA HIS A 54 0.18 -3.60 1.63
C HIS A 54 -0.12 -5.00 2.23
N HIS A 55 -1.00 -5.14 3.23
CA HIS A 55 -1.50 -6.46 3.70
C HIS A 55 -2.79 -6.91 2.97
N SER A 56 -3.18 -8.19 3.09
CA SER A 56 -4.45 -8.74 2.63
C SER A 56 -5.51 -8.80 3.74
N LEU A 57 -6.79 -8.91 3.36
CA LEU A 57 -7.87 -9.12 4.34
C LEU A 57 -7.69 -10.44 5.12
N ARG A 58 -7.17 -11.47 4.45
CA ARG A 58 -6.84 -12.76 5.07
C ARG A 58 -5.78 -12.63 6.15
N GLU A 59 -4.77 -11.79 5.96
CA GLU A 59 -3.76 -11.53 6.99
C GLU A 59 -4.36 -10.82 8.22
N MET A 60 -5.32 -9.92 8.03
CA MET A 60 -6.04 -9.29 9.14
C MET A 60 -6.79 -10.31 9.99
N PHE A 61 -7.47 -11.26 9.33
CA PHE A 61 -8.20 -12.34 10.02
C PHE A 61 -7.26 -13.22 10.83
N ARG A 62 -6.14 -13.66 10.22
CA ARG A 62 -5.13 -14.48 10.91
C ARG A 62 -4.54 -13.81 12.15
N ARG A 63 -4.51 -12.48 12.19
CA ARG A 63 -3.95 -11.68 13.29
C ARG A 63 -5.02 -11.12 14.23
N ASN A 64 -6.28 -11.53 14.09
CA ASN A 64 -7.42 -11.04 14.88
C ASN A 64 -7.57 -9.50 14.86
N LEU A 65 -7.14 -8.84 13.78
CA LEU A 65 -7.35 -7.40 13.60
C LEU A 65 -8.77 -7.07 13.12
N LEU A 66 -9.43 -8.07 12.52
CA LEU A 66 -10.80 -8.02 12.05
C LEU A 66 -11.31 -9.46 12.05
N THR A 67 -12.57 -9.69 12.41
CA THR A 67 -13.18 -11.03 12.26
C THR A 67 -13.89 -11.15 10.92
N GLU A 68 -14.08 -12.37 10.41
CA GLU A 68 -14.88 -12.59 9.20
C GLU A 68 -16.32 -12.08 9.37
N LYS A 69 -16.91 -12.27 10.55
CA LYS A 69 -18.25 -11.79 10.90
C LYS A 69 -18.34 -10.27 10.88
N GLU A 70 -17.36 -9.58 11.47
CA GLU A 70 -17.29 -8.11 11.46
C GLU A 70 -17.03 -7.58 10.04
N ALA A 71 -16.12 -8.20 9.29
CA ALA A 71 -15.92 -7.85 7.89
C ALA A 71 -17.21 -8.03 7.08
N ALA A 72 -18.01 -9.08 7.36
CA ALA A 72 -19.27 -9.33 6.69
C ALA A 72 -20.34 -8.26 6.96
N SER A 73 -20.30 -7.55 8.09
CA SER A 73 -21.26 -6.48 8.39
C SER A 73 -20.95 -5.14 7.71
N TYR A 74 -19.81 -5.02 7.02
CA TYR A 74 -19.41 -3.81 6.31
C TYR A 74 -19.67 -3.88 4.80
N LEU A 75 -20.06 -2.74 4.22
CA LEU A 75 -20.02 -2.52 2.79
C LEU A 75 -18.56 -2.42 2.35
N LYS A 76 -18.13 -3.38 1.53
CA LYS A 76 -16.76 -3.43 1.00
C LYS A 76 -16.68 -2.69 -0.32
N PHE A 77 -15.66 -1.86 -0.47
CA PHE A 77 -15.40 -1.19 -1.73
C PHE A 77 -13.89 -1.02 -1.96
N SER A 78 -13.51 -0.81 -3.22
CA SER A 78 -12.13 -0.58 -3.63
C SER A 78 -12.10 0.31 -4.87
N CYS A 79 -10.96 0.94 -5.11
CA CYS A 79 -10.70 1.61 -6.38
C CYS A 79 -9.96 0.65 -7.30
N ILE A 80 -10.37 0.63 -8.57
CA ILE A 80 -9.69 -0.11 -9.64
C ILE A 80 -9.00 0.87 -10.59
N ARG A 81 -8.01 0.38 -11.34
CA ARG A 81 -7.33 1.13 -12.38
C ARG A 81 -7.00 0.19 -13.54
N ASN A 82 -6.94 0.73 -14.75
CA ASN A 82 -6.38 0.00 -15.89
C ASN A 82 -4.99 -0.59 -15.50
N PRO A 83 -4.74 -1.88 -15.75
CA PRO A 83 -3.49 -2.53 -15.34
C PRO A 83 -2.25 -1.90 -15.98
N PHE A 84 -2.33 -1.46 -17.24
CA PHE A 84 -1.24 -0.78 -17.93
C PHE A 84 -0.95 0.59 -17.32
N ASP A 85 -1.98 1.36 -16.97
CA ASP A 85 -1.79 2.63 -16.28
C ASP A 85 -1.20 2.45 -14.87
N SER A 86 -1.55 1.35 -14.18
CA SER A 86 -0.97 1.01 -12.88
C SER A 86 0.53 0.73 -13.01
N LEU A 87 0.92 0.03 -14.08
CA LEU A 87 2.31 -0.30 -14.39
C LEU A 87 3.12 0.96 -14.77
N ALA A 88 2.59 1.78 -15.68
CA ALA A 88 3.18 3.07 -16.03
C ALA A 88 3.32 3.98 -14.78
N SER A 89 2.32 3.97 -13.90
CA SER A 89 2.39 4.70 -12.63
C SER A 89 3.46 4.16 -11.69
N ASP A 90 3.77 2.86 -11.71
CA ASP A 90 4.86 2.29 -10.90
C ASP A 90 6.22 2.73 -11.43
N TYR A 91 6.42 2.64 -12.74
CA TYR A 91 7.63 3.12 -13.43
C TYR A 91 7.90 4.58 -13.11
N VAL A 92 6.93 5.48 -13.34
CA VAL A 92 7.11 6.92 -13.10
C VAL A 92 7.48 7.18 -11.64
N LYS A 93 6.88 6.46 -10.70
CA LYS A 93 7.21 6.59 -9.27
C LYS A 93 8.64 6.17 -8.98
N ARG A 94 9.11 5.06 -9.56
CA ARG A 94 10.50 4.58 -9.43
C ARG A 94 11.48 5.56 -10.06
N ALA A 95 11.22 6.01 -11.29
CA ALA A 95 12.07 6.92 -12.05
C ALA A 95 12.17 8.33 -11.43
N SER A 96 11.17 8.78 -10.67
CA SER A 96 11.11 10.15 -10.15
C SER A 96 10.75 10.21 -8.66
N LYS A 97 9.46 10.06 -8.32
CA LYS A 97 8.91 10.35 -6.99
C LYS A 97 9.66 9.69 -5.86
N TYR A 98 10.14 8.46 -6.04
CA TYR A 98 10.79 7.68 -4.98
C TYR A 98 12.30 7.89 -4.92
N GLN A 99 12.94 8.53 -5.91
CA GLN A 99 14.39 8.65 -6.01
C GLN A 99 15.04 9.25 -4.75
N HIS A 100 14.40 10.21 -4.11
CA HIS A 100 14.90 10.83 -2.88
C HIS A 100 15.02 9.83 -1.70
N PHE A 101 14.28 8.72 -1.71
CA PHE A 101 14.37 7.68 -0.70
C PHE A 101 15.66 6.87 -0.76
N ILE A 102 16.39 6.87 -1.88
CA ILE A 102 17.67 6.16 -2.00
C ILE A 102 18.69 6.75 -1.03
N ALA A 103 18.71 8.07 -0.88
CA ALA A 103 19.63 8.78 0.00
C ALA A 103 19.33 8.57 1.51
N ASP A 104 18.10 8.20 1.85
CA ASP A 104 17.69 7.90 3.23
C ASP A 104 17.82 6.40 3.51
N SER A 105 18.90 6.01 4.17
CA SER A 105 19.18 4.61 4.53
C SER A 105 18.12 3.97 5.44
N THR A 106 17.28 4.78 6.09
CA THR A 106 16.19 4.27 6.94
C THR A 106 14.91 4.01 6.16
N SER A 107 14.82 4.46 4.91
CA SER A 107 13.65 4.35 4.06
C SER A 107 13.29 2.90 3.72
N TRP A 108 12.02 2.68 3.41
CA TRP A 108 11.47 1.38 3.05
C TRP A 108 12.10 0.76 1.79
N VAL A 109 12.67 1.58 0.90
CA VAL A 109 13.31 1.10 -0.35
C VAL A 109 14.52 0.21 -0.07
N HIS A 110 15.24 0.45 1.03
CA HIS A 110 16.39 -0.37 1.48
C HIS A 110 15.98 -1.72 2.08
N ARG A 111 14.69 -1.92 2.35
CA ARG A 111 14.15 -3.13 2.99
C ARG A 111 13.61 -4.14 1.96
N LEU A 112 13.54 -3.75 0.69
CA LEU A 112 13.04 -4.57 -0.40
C LEU A 112 14.19 -4.97 -1.32
N PRO A 113 14.57 -6.26 -1.38
CA PRO A 113 15.65 -6.73 -2.25
C PRO A 113 15.39 -6.38 -3.71
N GLY A 114 16.39 -5.86 -4.41
CA GLY A 114 16.30 -5.50 -5.83
C GLY A 114 15.57 -4.18 -6.12
N TYR A 115 14.98 -3.52 -5.12
CA TYR A 115 14.13 -2.34 -5.37
C TYR A 115 14.96 -1.10 -5.75
N ILE A 116 16.13 -0.93 -5.14
CA ILE A 116 17.03 0.20 -5.44
C ILE A 116 17.63 0.04 -6.83
N GLU A 117 18.09 -1.16 -7.16
CA GLU A 117 18.62 -1.50 -8.48
C GLU A 117 17.58 -1.25 -9.57
N ASP A 118 16.32 -1.57 -9.28
CA ASP A 118 15.21 -1.31 -10.18
C ASP A 118 14.89 0.19 -10.31
N MET A 119 14.98 0.95 -9.23
CA MET A 119 14.84 2.41 -9.25
C MET A 119 15.96 3.11 -10.04
N GLU A 120 17.21 2.70 -9.86
CA GLU A 120 18.35 3.24 -10.61
C GLU A 120 18.27 2.89 -12.10
N PHE A 121 17.77 1.68 -12.43
CA PHE A 121 17.46 1.33 -13.81
C PHE A 121 16.40 2.27 -14.41
N CYS A 122 15.25 2.42 -13.73
CA CYS A 122 14.15 3.28 -14.19
C CYS A 122 14.54 4.76 -14.36
N LYS A 123 15.56 5.24 -13.64
CA LYS A 123 16.05 6.62 -13.71
C LYS A 123 16.78 6.91 -15.03
N THR A 124 17.38 5.89 -15.63
CA THR A 124 18.28 6.02 -16.78
C THR A 124 17.73 5.35 -18.04
N HIS A 125 16.73 4.47 -17.90
CA HIS A 125 16.15 3.70 -18.98
C HIS A 125 14.66 4.02 -19.17
N SER A 126 14.15 3.78 -20.38
CA SER A 126 12.77 4.05 -20.73
C SER A 126 11.80 3.05 -20.08
N PHE A 127 10.49 3.34 -20.16
CA PHE A 127 9.46 2.40 -19.71
C PHE A 127 9.54 1.06 -20.46
N ASN A 128 9.83 1.08 -21.76
CA ASN A 128 9.91 -0.15 -22.56
C ASN A 128 11.08 -1.02 -22.10
N ASP A 129 12.26 -0.42 -21.91
CA ASP A 129 13.45 -1.12 -21.41
C ASP A 129 13.19 -1.78 -20.05
N TRP A 130 12.40 -1.13 -19.18
CA TRP A 130 12.06 -1.65 -17.85
C TRP A 130 11.10 -2.84 -17.90
N ILE A 131 10.17 -2.86 -18.87
CA ILE A 131 9.25 -3.98 -19.05
C ILE A 131 9.94 -5.19 -19.69
N GLU A 132 10.98 -4.97 -20.49
CA GLU A 132 11.72 -6.02 -21.20
C GLU A 132 12.86 -6.66 -20.39
N LYS A 133 13.17 -6.12 -19.20
CA LYS A 133 14.18 -6.60 -18.27
C LYS A 133 13.78 -7.89 -17.53
#